data_AF-A0A554XCN3-F1
#
_entry.id   AF-A0A554XCN3-F1
#
_cell.length_a   1.000
_cell.length_b   1.000
_cell.length_c   1.000
_cell.angle_alpha   90.00
_cell.angle_beta   90.00
_cell.angle_gamma   90.00
#
_symmetry.space_group_name_H-M   'P 1'
#
loop_
_entity.id
_entity.type
_entity.pdbx_description
1 polymer ?
#
loop_
_entity_poly.entity_id
_entity_poly.type
_entity_poly.pdbx_seq_one_letter_code
_entity_poly.pdbx_strand_id
1 'polypeptide(L)'
;MSNSQNSQMNKGFLSHLMAHLLEGSQIPKVQVERSIGPVLGFFLAEVLTATLKDDGALSGRYRMLCPEFPLAKGNSLQSTNIDFLLYNEDRQALVFLELKTAGSSFSPDQAVIYLENKLKVLDHSAAYLVSDLERIKAASSEPQKYAAVQQMLETRFPGGMGAMAQCRELYVIYLVPAQLKERDGHLLKRVDKALSFGELAMDIDGPFAEEWATIGQTLQQLDNNVKPNPSSTISDSGHLNYQDRVDFDGIKALCSERGAQIVVGFAGGEAALRQSDLKQLRQRAFKWDVAEGGQGNKQALNWVAGNRFIDIVLSLEAAVIPPQNQCAEK
;
A
#
# COMPACT_ATOMS: atom_id res chain seq x y z
N MET A 1 -33.74 -2.57 37.16
CA MET A 1 -33.11 -1.31 36.69
C MET A 1 -31.62 -1.45 36.34
N SER A 2 -30.96 -2.62 36.48
CA SER A 2 -29.48 -2.70 36.34
C SER A 2 -28.94 -3.00 34.93
N ASN A 3 -29.66 -3.71 34.05
CA ASN A 3 -29.08 -4.14 32.76
C ASN A 3 -29.14 -3.07 31.66
N SER A 4 -30.25 -2.32 31.54
CA SER A 4 -30.38 -1.28 30.51
C SER A 4 -29.50 -0.06 30.79
N GLN A 5 -29.30 0.31 32.06
CA GLN A 5 -28.40 1.41 32.43
C GLN A 5 -26.92 1.05 32.20
N ASN A 6 -26.51 -0.18 32.51
CA ASN A 6 -25.14 -0.64 32.21
C ASN A 6 -24.87 -0.77 30.71
N SER A 7 -25.82 -1.28 29.92
CA SER A 7 -25.72 -1.32 28.45
C SER A 7 -25.59 0.09 27.86
N GLN A 8 -26.37 1.05 28.36
CA GLN A 8 -26.32 2.44 27.90
C GLN A 8 -25.01 3.15 28.27
N MET A 9 -24.48 2.91 29.48
CA MET A 9 -23.17 3.43 29.90
C MET A 9 -22.02 2.83 29.09
N ASN A 10 -22.07 1.52 28.78
CA ASN A 10 -21.05 0.86 27.96
C ASN A 10 -21.04 1.37 26.52
N LYS A 11 -22.21 1.56 25.89
CA LYS A 11 -22.32 2.19 24.56
C LYS A 11 -21.77 3.60 24.57
N GLY A 12 -22.06 4.36 25.63
CA GLY A 12 -21.46 5.67 25.87
C GLY A 12 -19.94 5.61 25.89
N PHE A 13 -19.35 4.77 26.73
CA PHE A 13 -17.89 4.63 26.83
C PHE A 13 -17.24 4.26 25.50
N LEU A 14 -17.74 3.24 24.81
CA LEU A 14 -17.17 2.77 23.53
C LEU A 14 -17.23 3.85 22.45
N SER A 15 -18.35 4.57 22.36
CA SER A 15 -18.49 5.68 21.42
C SER A 15 -17.48 6.79 21.71
N HIS A 16 -17.30 7.19 22.97
CA HIS A 16 -16.31 8.21 23.35
C HIS A 16 -14.87 7.74 23.11
N LEU A 17 -14.57 6.48 23.43
CA LEU A 17 -13.25 5.90 23.17
C LEU A 17 -12.94 5.90 21.67
N MET A 18 -13.86 5.40 20.84
CA MET A 18 -13.67 5.37 19.39
C MET A 18 -13.54 6.79 18.82
N ALA A 19 -14.38 7.73 19.25
CA ALA A 19 -14.27 9.13 18.84
C ALA A 19 -12.88 9.70 19.18
N HIS A 20 -12.39 9.46 20.40
CA HIS A 20 -11.05 9.89 20.82
C HIS A 20 -9.93 9.27 19.98
N LEU A 21 -10.02 7.98 19.62
CA LEU A 21 -9.05 7.34 18.72
C LEU A 21 -9.07 7.97 17.32
N LEU A 22 -10.26 8.37 16.83
CA LEU A 22 -10.42 9.00 15.52
C LEU A 22 -10.00 10.48 15.47
N GLU A 23 -9.96 11.19 16.61
CA GLU A 23 -9.43 12.57 16.66
C GLU A 23 -8.01 12.68 16.10
N GLY A 24 -7.21 11.61 16.26
CA GLY A 24 -5.88 11.50 15.67
C GLY A 24 -5.85 11.68 14.15
N SER A 25 -6.97 11.46 13.43
CA SER A 25 -7.05 11.60 11.97
C SER A 25 -6.82 13.03 11.50
N GLN A 26 -7.06 13.99 12.38
CA GLN A 26 -6.87 15.42 12.10
C GLN A 26 -5.44 15.89 12.37
N ILE A 27 -4.60 15.06 13.00
CA ILE A 27 -3.24 15.41 13.40
C ILE A 27 -2.26 14.92 12.32
N PRO A 28 -1.46 15.83 11.71
CA PRO A 28 -0.47 15.44 10.71
C PRO A 28 0.47 14.36 11.22
N LYS A 29 0.75 13.36 10.38
CA LYS A 29 1.67 12.22 10.63
C LYS A 29 1.20 11.21 11.68
N VAL A 30 0.05 11.42 12.33
CA VAL A 30 -0.56 10.37 13.15
C VAL A 30 -1.14 9.30 12.23
N GLN A 31 -0.81 8.05 12.50
CA GLN A 31 -1.32 6.89 11.77
C GLN A 31 -2.47 6.30 12.56
N VAL A 32 -3.68 6.80 12.31
CA VAL A 32 -4.91 6.32 12.97
C VAL A 32 -5.13 4.84 12.73
N GLU A 33 -4.64 4.31 11.60
CA GLU A 33 -4.62 2.88 11.30
C GLU A 33 -4.05 2.07 12.46
N ARG A 34 -2.99 2.55 13.13
CA ARG A 34 -2.34 1.85 14.25
C ARG A 34 -3.17 1.83 15.52
N SER A 35 -4.04 2.81 15.69
CA SER A 35 -4.93 2.92 16.85
C SER A 35 -6.19 2.08 16.65
N ILE A 36 -6.78 2.11 15.44
CA ILE A 36 -8.03 1.41 15.16
C ILE A 36 -7.82 -0.02 14.65
N GLY A 37 -6.66 -0.32 14.06
CA GLY A 37 -6.35 -1.60 13.44
C GLY A 37 -6.56 -2.79 14.39
N PRO A 38 -6.08 -2.74 15.64
CA PRO A 38 -6.36 -3.79 16.63
C PRO A 38 -7.84 -3.96 16.96
N VAL A 39 -8.60 -2.86 17.02
CA VAL A 39 -10.05 -2.90 17.29
C VAL A 39 -10.77 -3.51 16.09
N LEU A 40 -10.49 -3.03 14.88
CA LEU A 40 -11.10 -3.54 13.65
C LEU A 40 -10.76 -5.02 13.42
N GLY A 41 -9.49 -5.39 13.59
CA GLY A 41 -9.01 -6.77 13.40
C GLY A 41 -9.71 -7.79 14.28
N PHE A 42 -10.27 -7.37 15.44
CA PHE A 42 -11.08 -8.21 16.30
C PHE A 42 -12.42 -8.61 15.64
N PHE A 43 -13.06 -7.68 14.94
CA PHE A 43 -14.38 -7.89 14.32
C PHE A 43 -14.32 -8.32 12.84
N LEU A 44 -13.17 -8.14 12.20
CA LEU A 44 -13.02 -8.19 10.75
C LEU A 44 -13.55 -9.48 10.10
N ALA A 45 -13.39 -10.63 10.76
CA ALA A 45 -13.88 -11.91 10.26
C ALA A 45 -15.41 -11.95 10.16
N GLU A 46 -16.12 -11.59 11.23
CA GLU A 46 -17.60 -11.55 11.26
C GLU A 46 -18.13 -10.48 10.32
N VAL A 47 -17.50 -9.29 10.34
CA VAL A 47 -17.88 -8.16 9.50
C VAL A 47 -17.76 -8.48 8.01
N LEU A 48 -16.62 -9.03 7.56
CA LEU A 48 -16.45 -9.38 6.14
C LEU A 48 -17.39 -10.51 5.72
N THR A 49 -17.63 -11.50 6.58
CA THR A 49 -18.60 -12.57 6.32
C THR A 49 -19.99 -11.99 6.04
N ALA A 50 -20.46 -11.08 6.89
CA ALA A 50 -21.75 -10.42 6.72
C ALA A 50 -21.78 -9.46 5.52
N THR A 51 -20.70 -8.70 5.32
CA THR A 51 -20.59 -7.68 4.26
C THR A 51 -20.55 -8.29 2.86
N LEU A 52 -19.86 -9.43 2.70
CA LEU A 52 -19.59 -10.04 1.40
C LEU A 52 -20.48 -11.26 1.11
N LYS A 53 -21.51 -11.50 1.93
CA LYS A 53 -22.38 -12.69 1.83
C LYS A 53 -22.99 -12.91 0.44
N ASP A 54 -23.28 -11.83 -0.28
CA ASP A 54 -23.88 -11.86 -1.62
C ASP A 54 -22.85 -11.65 -2.75
N ASP A 55 -21.55 -11.57 -2.42
CA ASP A 55 -20.48 -11.41 -3.41
C ASP A 55 -20.17 -12.74 -4.10
N GLY A 56 -20.15 -12.77 -5.43
CA GLY A 56 -19.99 -14.01 -6.19
C GLY A 56 -18.64 -14.71 -5.96
N ALA A 57 -17.56 -13.94 -5.79
CA ALA A 57 -16.20 -14.46 -5.64
C ALA A 57 -15.75 -14.49 -4.16
N LEU A 58 -16.23 -13.54 -3.36
CA LEU A 58 -15.74 -13.32 -2.00
C LEU A 58 -16.74 -13.74 -0.90
N SER A 59 -17.94 -14.22 -1.23
CA SER A 59 -18.84 -14.78 -0.21
C SER A 59 -18.23 -15.98 0.49
N GLY A 60 -18.59 -16.13 1.77
CA GLY A 60 -18.17 -17.24 2.63
C GLY A 60 -17.79 -16.76 4.03
N ARG A 61 -17.52 -17.72 4.90
CA ARG A 61 -17.08 -17.50 6.28
C ARG A 61 -15.60 -17.14 6.31
N TYR A 62 -15.30 -16.00 6.90
CA TYR A 62 -13.95 -15.51 7.07
C TYR A 62 -13.37 -15.90 8.42
N ARG A 63 -12.05 -16.08 8.46
CA ARG A 63 -11.27 -16.24 9.66
C ARG A 63 -10.08 -15.28 9.65
N MET A 64 -9.89 -14.58 10.76
CA MET A 64 -8.73 -13.74 10.97
C MET A 64 -7.52 -14.61 11.35
N LEU A 65 -6.47 -14.60 10.53
CA LEU A 65 -5.26 -15.40 10.79
C LEU A 65 -4.22 -14.59 11.54
N CYS A 66 -3.78 -13.47 10.97
CA CYS A 66 -2.66 -12.70 11.52
C CYS A 66 -2.81 -11.20 11.22
N PRO A 67 -2.78 -10.32 12.23
CA PRO A 67 -2.57 -8.90 11.99
C PRO A 67 -1.10 -8.67 11.61
N GLU A 68 -0.82 -7.63 10.82
CA GLU A 68 0.55 -7.19 10.49
C GLU A 68 1.42 -8.33 9.92
N PHE A 69 0.88 -9.06 8.94
CA PHE A 69 1.56 -10.23 8.39
C PHE A 69 2.79 -9.83 7.55
N PRO A 70 4.00 -10.33 7.86
CA PRO A 70 5.20 -9.98 7.13
C PRO A 70 5.29 -10.71 5.78
N LEU A 71 5.42 -9.94 4.70
CA LEU A 71 5.70 -10.39 3.34
C LEU A 71 7.13 -10.06 2.94
N ALA A 72 7.87 -11.02 2.39
CA ALA A 72 9.18 -10.75 1.82
C ALA A 72 9.11 -9.82 0.59
N LYS A 73 10.01 -8.84 0.51
CA LYS A 73 10.18 -7.98 -0.68
C LYS A 73 11.12 -8.66 -1.68
N GLY A 74 10.57 -9.25 -2.73
CA GLY A 74 11.33 -9.95 -3.77
C GLY A 74 12.24 -11.02 -3.18
N ASN A 75 13.51 -11.03 -3.59
CA ASN A 75 14.52 -11.95 -3.04
C ASN A 75 15.23 -11.41 -1.78
N SER A 76 14.89 -10.21 -1.32
CA SER A 76 15.50 -9.63 -0.13
C SER A 76 14.98 -10.28 1.15
N LEU A 77 15.71 -10.09 2.24
CA LEU A 77 15.30 -10.46 3.60
C LEU A 77 14.52 -9.31 4.29
N GLN A 78 14.28 -8.21 3.57
CA GLN A 78 13.42 -7.15 4.06
C GLN A 78 11.95 -7.54 3.83
N SER A 79 11.11 -7.29 4.84
CA SER A 79 9.68 -7.48 4.72
C SER A 79 8.94 -6.15 4.56
N THR A 80 7.76 -6.23 3.94
CA THR A 80 6.65 -5.29 4.18
C THR A 80 5.61 -6.02 5.02
N ASN A 81 4.69 -5.30 5.64
CA ASN A 81 3.55 -5.92 6.31
C ASN A 81 2.29 -5.69 5.49
N ILE A 82 1.39 -6.67 5.50
CA ILE A 82 -0.03 -6.48 5.19
C ILE A 82 -0.74 -6.26 6.52
N ASP A 83 -1.69 -5.34 6.57
CA ASP A 83 -2.40 -5.03 7.82
C ASP A 83 -3.13 -6.24 8.38
N PHE A 84 -3.80 -7.05 7.54
CA PHE A 84 -4.46 -8.27 7.97
C PHE A 84 -4.36 -9.40 6.94
N LEU A 85 -4.00 -10.59 7.41
CA LEU A 85 -4.12 -11.85 6.69
C LEU A 85 -5.36 -12.61 7.18
N LEU A 86 -6.26 -12.91 6.25
CA LEU A 86 -7.47 -13.68 6.50
C LEU A 86 -7.54 -14.93 5.62
N TYR A 87 -8.46 -15.82 5.96
CA TYR A 87 -8.82 -16.99 5.19
C TYR A 87 -10.33 -17.04 5.00
N ASN A 88 -10.79 -17.15 3.75
CA ASN A 88 -12.17 -17.49 3.44
C ASN A 88 -12.28 -19.02 3.44
N GLU A 89 -12.95 -19.57 4.45
CA GLU A 89 -13.04 -21.02 4.68
C GLU A 89 -13.81 -21.74 3.57
N ASP A 90 -14.86 -21.12 3.06
CA ASP A 90 -15.76 -21.77 2.11
C ASP A 90 -15.19 -21.72 0.69
N ARG A 91 -14.38 -20.70 0.38
CA ARG A 91 -13.63 -20.58 -0.88
C ARG A 91 -12.24 -21.20 -0.83
N GLN A 92 -11.77 -21.58 0.36
CA GLN A 92 -10.41 -22.05 0.60
C GLN A 92 -9.32 -21.11 0.06
N ALA A 93 -9.55 -19.80 0.21
CA ALA A 93 -8.72 -18.75 -0.36
C ALA A 93 -8.14 -17.85 0.73
N LEU A 94 -6.89 -17.44 0.56
CA LEU A 94 -6.31 -16.38 1.38
C LEU A 94 -6.84 -15.02 0.96
N VAL A 95 -6.90 -14.10 1.91
CA VAL A 95 -7.25 -12.71 1.67
C VAL A 95 -6.25 -11.80 2.36
N PHE A 96 -5.61 -10.94 1.58
CA PHE A 96 -4.85 -9.81 2.08
C PHE A 96 -5.81 -8.63 2.22
N LEU A 97 -5.94 -8.08 3.42
CA LEU A 97 -6.68 -6.86 3.64
C LEU A 97 -5.74 -5.73 4.04
N GLU A 98 -5.77 -4.67 3.25
CA GLU A 98 -5.07 -3.41 3.51
C GLU A 98 -6.04 -2.37 4.05
N LEU A 99 -5.67 -1.71 5.13
CA LEU A 99 -6.40 -0.62 5.76
C LEU A 99 -5.75 0.73 5.40
N LYS A 100 -6.59 1.67 4.97
CA LYS A 100 -6.27 3.09 4.91
C LYS A 100 -7.33 3.85 5.68
N THR A 101 -6.91 4.78 6.52
CA THR A 101 -7.82 5.64 7.31
C THR A 101 -7.64 7.12 7.02
N ALA A 102 -6.53 7.49 6.37
CA ALA A 102 -6.27 8.84 5.92
C ALA A 102 -6.13 8.92 4.39
N GLY A 103 -6.26 10.13 3.85
CA GLY A 103 -6.25 10.41 2.41
C GLY A 103 -4.92 10.20 1.67
N SER A 104 -3.95 9.50 2.27
CA SER A 104 -2.75 9.07 1.56
C SER A 104 -3.16 8.21 0.36
N SER A 105 -2.71 8.61 -0.82
CA SER A 105 -3.06 7.94 -2.07
C SER A 105 -2.65 6.48 -2.07
N PHE A 106 -3.43 5.67 -2.78
CA PHE A 106 -3.05 4.31 -3.15
C PHE A 106 -1.63 4.27 -3.73
N SER A 107 -0.80 3.33 -3.27
CA SER A 107 0.57 3.15 -3.77
C SER A 107 0.58 2.10 -4.88
N PRO A 108 0.89 2.47 -6.14
CA PRO A 108 1.00 1.50 -7.24
C PRO A 108 2.04 0.42 -6.97
N ASP A 109 3.15 0.76 -6.29
CA ASP A 109 4.22 -0.19 -5.97
C ASP A 109 3.72 -1.30 -5.01
N GLN A 110 2.86 -0.95 -4.06
CA GLN A 110 2.26 -1.92 -3.14
C GLN A 110 1.29 -2.85 -3.87
N ALA A 111 0.53 -2.32 -4.83
CA ALA A 111 -0.35 -3.12 -5.67
C ALA A 111 0.42 -4.15 -6.52
N VAL A 112 1.59 -3.78 -7.02
CA VAL A 112 2.49 -4.69 -7.75
C VAL A 112 2.95 -5.82 -6.83
N ILE A 113 3.35 -5.52 -5.58
CA ILE A 113 3.72 -6.55 -4.60
C ILE A 113 2.56 -7.53 -4.38
N TYR A 114 1.33 -7.04 -4.23
CA TYR A 114 0.18 -7.91 -4.02
C TYR A 114 -0.17 -8.76 -5.24
N LEU A 115 -0.04 -8.22 -6.45
CA LEU A 115 -0.21 -8.97 -7.68
C LEU A 115 0.86 -10.08 -7.83
N GLU A 116 2.12 -9.77 -7.54
CA GLU A 116 3.20 -10.76 -7.54
C GLU A 116 2.93 -11.90 -6.55
N ASN A 117 2.47 -11.57 -5.33
CA ASN A 117 2.10 -12.58 -4.35
C ASN A 117 0.91 -13.42 -4.82
N LYS A 118 -0.09 -12.82 -5.47
CA LYS A 118 -1.21 -13.55 -6.05
C LYS A 118 -0.77 -14.57 -7.11
N LEU A 119 0.14 -14.17 -8.00
CA LEU A 119 0.74 -15.08 -8.99
C LEU A 119 1.54 -16.20 -8.31
N LYS A 120 2.34 -15.89 -7.28
CA LYS A 120 3.07 -16.92 -6.52
C LYS A 120 2.16 -17.91 -5.82
N VAL A 121 1.04 -17.45 -5.21
CA VAL A 121 0.06 -18.37 -4.58
C VAL A 121 -0.57 -19.27 -5.63
N LEU A 122 -0.89 -18.74 -6.81
CA LEU A 122 -1.45 -19.53 -7.90
C LEU A 122 -0.47 -20.62 -8.38
N ASP A 123 0.79 -20.25 -8.61
CA ASP A 123 1.81 -21.13 -9.16
C ASP A 123 2.35 -22.14 -8.13
N HIS A 124 2.56 -21.69 -6.89
CA HIS A 124 3.31 -22.42 -5.87
C HIS A 124 2.51 -22.75 -4.60
N SER A 125 1.21 -22.45 -4.57
CA SER A 125 0.36 -22.47 -3.36
C SER A 125 0.78 -21.46 -2.28
N ALA A 126 -0.05 -21.24 -1.28
CA ALA A 126 0.29 -20.38 -0.15
C ALA A 126 1.40 -20.95 0.78
N ALA A 127 1.90 -22.16 0.52
CA ALA A 127 3.06 -22.70 1.25
C ALA A 127 4.29 -21.81 1.17
N TYR A 128 4.50 -21.07 0.07
CA TYR A 128 5.68 -20.21 -0.04
C TYR A 128 5.67 -19.09 1.01
N LEU A 129 4.50 -18.62 1.46
CA LEU A 129 4.40 -17.60 2.52
C LEU A 129 4.97 -18.12 3.84
N VAL A 130 4.76 -19.41 4.12
CA VAL A 130 5.34 -20.09 5.29
C VAL A 130 6.86 -20.19 5.14
N SER A 131 7.36 -20.62 3.99
CA SER A 131 8.79 -20.72 3.73
C SER A 131 9.49 -19.35 3.78
N ASP A 132 8.85 -18.30 3.27
CA ASP A 132 9.36 -16.93 3.36
C ASP A 132 9.41 -16.45 4.81
N LEU A 133 8.38 -16.74 5.61
CA LEU A 133 8.36 -16.41 7.03
C LEU A 133 9.50 -17.10 7.80
N GLU A 134 9.78 -18.37 7.51
CA GLU A 134 10.91 -19.11 8.08
C GLU A 134 12.26 -18.49 7.69
N ARG A 135 12.40 -18.12 6.42
CA ARG A 135 13.62 -17.46 5.91
C ARG A 135 13.86 -16.11 6.58
N ILE A 136 12.81 -15.29 6.74
CA ILE A 136 12.90 -14.00 7.44
C ILE A 136 13.25 -14.23 8.91
N LYS A 137 12.58 -15.16 9.58
CA LYS A 137 12.86 -15.52 10.99
C LYS A 137 14.32 -15.91 11.19
N ALA A 138 14.86 -16.77 10.32
CA ALA A 138 16.23 -17.25 10.42
C ALA A 138 17.28 -16.12 10.26
N ALA A 139 16.95 -15.08 9.50
CA ALA A 139 17.83 -13.94 9.27
C ALA A 139 17.60 -12.75 10.21
N SER A 140 16.57 -12.79 11.06
CA SER A 140 16.18 -11.66 11.90
C SER A 140 16.94 -11.61 13.22
N SER A 141 17.21 -10.40 13.71
CA SER A 141 17.63 -10.17 15.10
C SER A 141 16.52 -10.40 16.12
N GLU A 142 15.26 -10.49 15.69
CA GLU A 142 14.06 -10.62 16.53
C GLU A 142 13.25 -11.88 16.15
N PRO A 143 13.85 -13.09 16.13
CA PRO A 143 13.21 -14.31 15.61
C PRO A 143 11.95 -14.72 16.38
N GLN A 144 11.82 -14.28 17.63
CA GLN A 144 10.66 -14.56 18.49
C GLN A 144 9.38 -13.90 17.98
N LYS A 145 9.46 -12.73 17.34
CA LYS A 145 8.29 -12.05 16.76
C LYS A 145 7.69 -12.86 15.61
N TYR A 146 8.55 -13.41 14.75
CA TYR A 146 8.14 -14.28 13.66
C TYR A 146 7.66 -15.64 14.16
N ALA A 147 8.25 -16.17 15.24
CA ALA A 147 7.73 -17.38 15.89
C ALA A 147 6.29 -17.19 16.41
N ALA A 148 5.95 -16.01 16.93
CA ALA A 148 4.59 -15.69 17.34
C ALA A 148 3.62 -15.67 16.14
N VAL A 149 4.03 -15.13 14.99
CA VAL A 149 3.25 -15.18 13.74
C VAL A 149 3.04 -16.63 13.30
N GLN A 150 4.08 -17.47 13.32
CA GLN A 150 3.96 -18.89 13.00
C GLN A 150 2.96 -19.59 13.94
N GLN A 151 3.04 -19.34 15.24
CA GLN A 151 2.10 -19.90 16.21
C GLN A 151 0.65 -19.44 15.95
N MET A 152 0.43 -18.18 15.56
CA MET A 152 -0.90 -17.72 15.18
C MET A 152 -1.43 -18.47 13.95
N LEU A 153 -0.61 -18.64 12.91
CA LEU A 153 -1.02 -19.40 11.72
C LEU A 153 -1.31 -20.86 12.07
N GLU A 154 -0.45 -21.51 12.86
CA GLU A 154 -0.61 -22.91 13.25
C GLU A 154 -1.90 -23.15 14.03
N THR A 155 -2.28 -22.21 14.88
CA THR A 155 -3.48 -22.33 15.72
C THR A 155 -4.76 -21.89 15.01
N ARG A 156 -4.67 -20.92 14.09
CA ARG A 156 -5.85 -20.30 13.49
C ARG A 156 -6.19 -20.88 12.12
N PHE A 157 -5.19 -21.27 11.32
CA PHE A 157 -5.45 -21.86 10.00
C PHE A 157 -6.03 -23.27 10.15
N PRO A 158 -7.15 -23.62 9.51
CA PRO A 158 -7.70 -24.97 9.58
C PRO A 158 -6.71 -26.02 9.06
N GLY A 159 -6.28 -26.93 9.94
CA GLY A 159 -5.26 -27.93 9.62
C GLY A 159 -3.81 -27.46 9.80
N GLY A 160 -3.59 -26.29 10.42
CA GLY A 160 -2.26 -25.75 10.73
C GLY A 160 -1.56 -25.13 9.52
N MET A 161 -0.33 -24.65 9.72
CA MET A 161 0.45 -23.97 8.69
C MET A 161 0.71 -24.87 7.48
N GLY A 162 0.91 -26.17 7.70
CA GLY A 162 1.14 -27.14 6.61
C GLY A 162 -0.04 -27.23 5.63
N ALA A 163 -1.27 -27.01 6.10
CA ALA A 163 -2.45 -27.02 5.25
C ALA A 163 -2.54 -25.82 4.29
N MET A 164 -1.76 -24.76 4.52
CA MET A 164 -1.69 -23.62 3.58
C MET A 164 -1.19 -24.04 2.19
N ALA A 165 -0.48 -25.18 2.07
CA ALA A 165 -0.09 -25.74 0.78
C ALA A 165 -1.26 -26.13 -0.13
N GLN A 166 -2.47 -26.25 0.42
CA GLN A 166 -3.68 -26.55 -0.34
C GLN A 166 -4.33 -25.28 -0.92
N CYS A 167 -4.00 -24.11 -0.38
CA CYS A 167 -4.56 -22.85 -0.82
C CYS A 167 -3.84 -22.34 -2.08
N ARG A 168 -4.58 -22.14 -3.16
CA ARG A 168 -4.06 -21.66 -4.46
C ARG A 168 -4.71 -20.35 -4.92
N GLU A 169 -5.58 -19.79 -4.10
CA GLU A 169 -6.24 -18.52 -4.38
C GLU A 169 -5.85 -17.48 -3.33
N LEU A 170 -5.59 -16.27 -3.81
CA LEU A 170 -5.32 -15.10 -2.98
C LEU A 170 -6.10 -13.92 -3.54
N TYR A 171 -6.90 -13.29 -2.68
CA TYR A 171 -7.62 -12.05 -3.00
C TYR A 171 -7.04 -10.87 -2.23
N VAL A 172 -7.16 -9.69 -2.81
CA VAL A 172 -6.69 -8.43 -2.22
C VAL A 172 -7.89 -7.51 -2.00
N ILE A 173 -8.17 -7.22 -0.74
CA ILE A 173 -9.22 -6.29 -0.31
C ILE A 173 -8.59 -5.03 0.25
N TYR A 174 -9.09 -3.87 -0.15
CA TYR A 174 -8.75 -2.59 0.45
C TYR A 174 -9.94 -2.09 1.25
N LEU A 175 -9.73 -1.71 2.51
CA LEU A 175 -10.67 -0.94 3.32
C LEU A 175 -10.17 0.50 3.40
N VAL A 176 -10.93 1.43 2.83
CA VAL A 176 -10.52 2.82 2.61
C VAL A 176 -11.66 3.78 2.92
N PRO A 177 -11.44 5.06 3.16
CA PRO A 177 -12.54 6.02 3.22
C PRO A 177 -13.32 6.09 1.90
N ALA A 178 -14.64 6.29 1.96
CA ALA A 178 -15.49 6.42 0.76
C ALA A 178 -14.96 7.47 -0.22
N GLN A 179 -14.54 8.63 0.27
CA GLN A 179 -13.95 9.67 -0.59
C GLN A 179 -12.66 9.22 -1.28
N LEU A 180 -11.82 8.41 -0.62
CA LEU A 180 -10.62 7.84 -1.24
C LEU A 180 -11.00 6.85 -2.34
N LYS A 181 -12.03 6.04 -2.08
CA LYS A 181 -12.58 5.09 -3.04
C LYS A 181 -13.11 5.77 -4.30
N GLU A 182 -13.77 6.93 -4.15
CA GLU A 182 -14.24 7.75 -5.27
C GLU A 182 -13.08 8.41 -6.04
N ARG A 183 -12.17 9.08 -5.33
CA ARG A 183 -11.03 9.81 -5.91
C ARG A 183 -10.05 8.89 -6.64
N ASP A 184 -9.66 7.79 -6.00
CA ASP A 184 -8.62 6.87 -6.48
C ASP A 184 -9.23 5.59 -7.09
N GLY A 185 -10.53 5.58 -7.38
CA GLY A 185 -11.26 4.40 -7.83
C GLY A 185 -10.67 3.73 -9.07
N HIS A 186 -10.05 4.50 -9.97
CA HIS A 186 -9.36 3.97 -11.14
C HIS A 186 -8.11 3.13 -10.79
N LEU A 187 -7.41 3.46 -9.70
CA LEU A 187 -6.28 2.69 -9.19
C LEU A 187 -6.75 1.45 -8.44
N LEU A 188 -7.83 1.58 -7.67
CA LEU A 188 -8.44 0.48 -6.91
C LEU A 188 -9.06 -0.61 -7.79
N LYS A 189 -9.32 -0.34 -9.08
CA LYS A 189 -9.68 -1.40 -10.06
C LYS A 189 -8.60 -2.47 -10.24
N ARG A 190 -7.38 -2.24 -9.74
CA ARG A 190 -6.27 -3.20 -9.81
C ARG A 190 -6.30 -4.23 -8.67
N VAL A 191 -7.16 -4.04 -7.67
CA VAL A 191 -7.37 -5.00 -6.58
C VAL A 191 -8.71 -5.72 -6.74
N ASP A 192 -8.90 -6.82 -6.01
CA ASP A 192 -10.11 -7.65 -6.14
C ASP A 192 -11.35 -6.94 -5.57
N LYS A 193 -11.19 -6.22 -4.46
CA LYS A 193 -12.27 -5.43 -3.86
C LYS A 193 -11.73 -4.20 -3.15
N ALA A 194 -12.46 -3.10 -3.27
CA ALA A 194 -12.31 -1.95 -2.37
C ALA A 194 -13.65 -1.73 -1.65
N LEU A 195 -13.60 -1.61 -0.33
CA LEU A 195 -14.72 -1.34 0.55
C LEU A 195 -14.51 0.00 1.27
N SER A 196 -15.58 0.75 1.49
CA SER A 196 -15.61 1.88 2.41
C SER A 196 -16.04 1.46 3.82
N PHE A 197 -15.82 2.32 4.81
CA PHE A 197 -16.27 2.01 6.18
C PHE A 197 -17.80 1.96 6.27
N GLY A 198 -18.50 2.78 5.48
CA GLY A 198 -19.96 2.78 5.31
C GLY A 198 -20.52 1.59 4.55
N GLU A 199 -19.70 0.83 3.83
CA GLU A 199 -20.12 -0.41 3.15
C GLU A 199 -20.01 -1.64 4.06
N LEU A 200 -19.37 -1.52 5.23
CA LEU A 200 -19.28 -2.63 6.18
C LEU A 200 -20.64 -2.90 6.82
N ALA A 201 -21.01 -4.18 6.93
CA ALA A 201 -22.23 -4.62 7.58
C ALA A 201 -22.26 -4.15 9.04
N MET A 202 -23.37 -3.52 9.44
CA MET A 202 -23.61 -3.08 10.82
C MET A 202 -24.16 -4.20 11.71
N ASP A 203 -24.89 -5.12 11.09
CA ASP A 203 -25.42 -6.30 11.75
C ASP A 203 -24.48 -7.47 11.48
N ILE A 204 -23.85 -7.96 12.54
CA ILE A 204 -23.02 -9.16 12.53
C ILE A 204 -23.55 -10.16 13.54
N ASP A 205 -23.27 -11.43 13.30
CA ASP A 205 -23.50 -12.48 14.28
C ASP A 205 -22.36 -12.46 15.31
N GLY A 206 -22.66 -12.78 16.58
CA GLY A 206 -21.63 -12.97 17.60
C GLY A 206 -21.96 -12.29 18.93
N PRO A 207 -21.19 -12.60 19.99
CA PRO A 207 -21.42 -12.06 21.33
C PRO A 207 -21.15 -10.55 21.45
N PHE A 208 -20.48 -9.95 20.46
CA PHE A 208 -20.07 -8.54 20.47
C PHE A 208 -20.77 -7.69 19.39
N ALA A 209 -21.93 -8.15 18.88
CA ALA A 209 -22.66 -7.47 17.80
C ALA A 209 -23.11 -6.05 18.18
N GLU A 210 -23.50 -5.82 19.44
CA GLU A 210 -23.91 -4.49 19.91
C GLU A 210 -22.71 -3.52 20.01
N GLU A 211 -21.56 -4.02 20.44
CA GLU A 211 -20.31 -3.27 20.48
C GLU A 211 -19.85 -2.92 19.07
N TRP A 212 -19.92 -3.87 18.13
CA TRP A 212 -19.64 -3.62 16.73
C TRP A 212 -20.55 -2.54 16.16
N ALA A 213 -21.86 -2.59 16.40
CA ALA A 213 -22.77 -1.55 15.90
C ALA A 213 -22.36 -0.14 16.36
N THR A 214 -21.83 -0.02 17.59
CA THR A 214 -21.31 1.26 18.11
C THR A 214 -19.98 1.65 17.44
N ILE A 215 -19.07 0.69 17.30
CA ILE A 215 -17.75 0.89 16.70
C ILE A 215 -17.88 1.22 15.21
N GLY A 216 -18.61 0.41 14.45
CA GLY A 216 -18.89 0.58 13.02
C GLY A 216 -19.50 1.94 12.72
N GLN A 217 -20.49 2.38 13.51
CA GLN A 217 -21.09 3.71 13.34
C GLN A 217 -20.05 4.83 13.53
N THR A 218 -19.12 4.65 14.46
CA THR A 218 -18.05 5.62 14.68
C THR A 218 -17.01 5.56 13.54
N LEU A 219 -16.65 4.37 13.07
CA LEU A 219 -15.73 4.16 11.94
C LEU A 219 -16.24 4.77 10.64
N GLN A 220 -17.56 4.78 10.40
CA GLN A 220 -18.16 5.45 9.24
C GLN A 220 -17.82 6.94 9.14
N GLN A 221 -17.47 7.59 10.26
CA GLN A 221 -17.02 8.99 10.24
C GLN A 221 -15.72 9.14 9.43
N LEU A 222 -14.91 8.08 9.32
CA LEU A 222 -13.70 8.07 8.48
C LEU A 222 -14.00 8.26 7.00
N ASP A 223 -15.18 7.84 6.52
CA ASP A 223 -15.57 8.05 5.12
C ASP A 223 -15.65 9.54 4.77
N ASN A 224 -15.97 10.39 5.75
CA ASN A 224 -16.08 11.84 5.60
C ASN A 224 -14.87 12.61 6.14
N ASN A 225 -14.00 11.96 6.94
CA ASN A 225 -12.83 12.60 7.55
C ASN A 225 -11.63 12.73 6.62
N VAL A 226 -11.76 12.28 5.38
CA VAL A 226 -10.95 12.85 4.32
C VAL A 226 -11.44 14.29 4.18
N LYS A 227 -10.72 15.25 4.77
CA LYS A 227 -10.90 16.63 4.31
C LYS A 227 -10.70 16.55 2.80
N PRO A 228 -11.59 17.12 1.97
CA PRO A 228 -11.18 17.46 0.63
C PRO A 228 -9.89 18.22 0.85
N ASN A 229 -8.81 17.63 0.37
CA ASN A 229 -7.58 18.35 0.23
C ASN A 229 -8.04 19.64 -0.48
N PRO A 230 -7.75 20.85 0.00
CA PRO A 230 -8.12 22.09 -0.70
C PRO A 230 -7.66 22.10 -2.18
N SER A 231 -6.91 21.08 -2.60
CA SER A 231 -6.52 20.73 -3.95
C SER A 231 -7.58 20.08 -4.86
N SER A 232 -8.86 19.94 -4.48
CA SER A 232 -9.90 19.61 -5.48
C SER A 232 -10.31 20.80 -6.36
N THR A 233 -9.73 21.97 -6.09
CA THR A 233 -9.38 22.98 -7.10
C THR A 233 -7.87 23.23 -7.02
N ILE A 234 -7.06 22.28 -7.51
CA ILE A 234 -5.61 22.38 -7.82
C ILE A 234 -4.79 23.16 -6.76
N SER A 235 -4.12 22.52 -5.80
CA SER A 235 -2.72 22.12 -5.99
C SER A 235 -2.22 21.22 -4.85
N ASP A 236 -1.42 20.21 -5.20
CA ASP A 236 -0.55 19.47 -4.30
C ASP A 236 0.22 20.36 -3.31
N SER A 237 0.02 20.15 -2.01
CA SER A 237 0.96 20.64 -1.00
C SER A 237 1.08 19.69 0.20
N GLY A 238 1.31 18.41 -0.05
CA GLY A 238 2.57 17.89 0.49
C GLY A 238 3.62 18.40 -0.47
N HIS A 239 4.19 19.60 -0.25
CA HIS A 239 4.99 20.34 -1.24
C HIS A 239 5.71 19.38 -2.18
N LEU A 240 5.11 19.11 -3.35
CA LEU A 240 5.84 18.43 -4.39
C LEU A 240 6.96 19.39 -4.70
N ASN A 241 8.20 18.95 -4.51
CA ASN A 241 9.35 19.75 -4.85
C ASN A 241 9.64 19.70 -6.36
N TYR A 242 8.62 19.39 -7.15
CA TYR A 242 8.66 19.07 -8.56
C TYR A 242 7.29 19.26 -9.20
N GLN A 243 7.28 19.59 -10.49
CA GLN A 243 6.08 19.88 -11.27
C GLN A 243 5.36 18.61 -11.72
N ASP A 244 6.09 17.61 -12.22
CA ASP A 244 5.49 16.35 -12.72
C ASP A 244 6.52 15.21 -12.81
N ARG A 245 6.07 14.01 -13.20
CA ARG A 245 6.89 12.84 -13.53
C ARG A 245 6.63 12.34 -14.95
N VAL A 246 7.70 12.06 -15.66
CA VAL A 246 7.66 11.49 -17.01
C VAL A 246 8.59 10.28 -17.09
N ASP A 247 8.39 9.42 -18.09
CA ASP A 247 9.29 8.32 -18.39
C ASP A 247 10.61 8.81 -19.02
N PHE A 248 11.49 7.87 -19.37
CA PHE A 248 12.82 8.17 -19.90
C PHE A 248 12.79 8.93 -21.23
N ASP A 249 11.90 8.56 -22.16
CA ASP A 249 11.80 9.25 -23.45
C ASP A 249 11.12 10.62 -23.28
N GLY A 250 10.12 10.71 -22.42
CA GLY A 250 9.45 11.96 -22.07
C GLY A 250 10.39 12.98 -21.41
N ILE A 251 11.28 12.55 -20.50
CA ILE A 251 12.24 13.49 -19.90
C ILE A 251 13.29 13.95 -20.92
N LYS A 252 13.70 13.09 -21.85
CA LYS A 252 14.61 13.48 -22.93
C LYS A 252 13.98 14.53 -23.84
N ALA A 253 12.72 14.35 -24.20
CA ALA A 253 11.97 15.32 -25.00
C ALA A 253 11.86 16.67 -24.27
N LEU A 254 11.46 16.66 -23.00
CA LEU A 254 11.35 17.88 -22.18
C LEU A 254 12.69 18.61 -22.02
N CYS A 255 13.77 17.89 -21.75
CA CYS A 255 15.10 18.48 -21.65
C CYS A 255 15.59 19.05 -22.99
N SER A 256 15.24 18.42 -24.12
CA SER A 256 15.58 18.92 -25.44
C SER A 256 14.79 20.17 -25.81
N GLU A 257 13.51 20.24 -25.43
CA GLU A 257 12.63 21.37 -25.70
C GLU A 257 12.95 22.58 -24.81
N ARG A 258 13.18 22.35 -23.51
CA ARG A 258 13.22 23.41 -22.49
C ARG A 258 14.60 23.65 -21.88
N GLY A 259 15.56 22.75 -22.10
CA GLY A 259 16.95 22.92 -21.70
C GLY A 259 17.12 23.31 -20.23
N ALA A 260 17.87 24.39 -19.98
CA ALA A 260 18.16 24.88 -18.62
C ALA A 260 16.96 25.51 -17.89
N GLN A 261 15.82 25.71 -18.57
CA GLN A 261 14.60 26.25 -17.96
C GLN A 261 13.91 25.23 -17.04
N ILE A 262 14.32 23.97 -17.11
CA ILE A 262 13.85 22.92 -16.22
C ILE A 262 15.00 22.28 -15.45
N VAL A 263 14.65 21.62 -14.35
CA VAL A 263 15.53 20.79 -13.54
C VAL A 263 14.95 19.40 -13.39
N VAL A 264 15.81 18.38 -13.36
CA VAL A 264 15.45 16.97 -13.28
C VAL A 264 15.97 16.39 -11.97
N GLY A 265 15.08 15.71 -11.24
CA GLY A 265 15.40 15.10 -9.95
C GLY A 265 16.18 13.80 -10.13
N PHE A 266 17.44 13.79 -9.68
CA PHE A 266 18.30 12.61 -9.68
C PHE A 266 19.14 12.59 -8.40
N ALA A 267 18.96 11.57 -7.56
CA ALA A 267 19.68 11.47 -6.29
C ALA A 267 21.20 11.37 -6.55
N GLY A 268 21.99 12.25 -5.92
CA GLY A 268 23.43 12.36 -6.18
C GLY A 268 23.82 13.19 -7.42
N GLY A 269 22.84 13.83 -8.08
CA GLY A 269 23.06 14.86 -9.10
C GLY A 269 23.79 14.37 -10.35
N GLU A 270 24.53 15.28 -11.01
CA GLU A 270 25.28 14.96 -12.24
C GLU A 270 26.30 13.83 -12.03
N ALA A 271 26.96 13.77 -10.87
CA ALA A 271 27.99 12.79 -10.59
C ALA A 271 27.44 11.35 -10.58
N ALA A 272 26.32 11.14 -9.88
CA ALA A 272 25.63 9.86 -9.88
C ALA A 272 25.03 9.52 -11.25
N LEU A 273 24.46 10.51 -11.93
CA LEU A 273 23.88 10.31 -13.27
C LEU A 273 24.94 9.83 -14.28
N ARG A 274 26.15 10.39 -14.26
CA ARG A 274 27.25 9.98 -15.14
C ARG A 274 27.73 8.54 -14.91
N GLN A 275 27.52 8.00 -13.73
CA GLN A 275 27.91 6.63 -13.36
C GLN A 275 26.75 5.63 -13.51
N SER A 276 25.58 6.10 -13.94
CA SER A 276 24.37 5.28 -14.00
C SER A 276 24.35 4.37 -15.23
N ASP A 277 23.76 3.19 -15.07
CA ASP A 277 23.52 2.25 -16.16
C ASP A 277 22.31 2.67 -17.02
N LEU A 278 22.48 2.69 -18.34
CA LEU A 278 21.46 3.17 -19.28
C LEU A 278 20.19 2.30 -19.25
N LYS A 279 20.32 0.98 -19.02
CA LYS A 279 19.15 0.08 -18.94
C LYS A 279 18.31 0.39 -17.70
N GLN A 280 18.94 0.72 -16.58
CA GLN A 280 18.24 1.17 -15.38
C GLN A 280 17.56 2.53 -15.56
N LEU A 281 18.21 3.47 -16.26
CA LEU A 281 17.62 4.79 -16.53
C LEU A 281 16.33 4.67 -17.38
N ARG A 282 16.30 3.75 -18.36
CA ARG A 282 15.13 3.51 -19.23
C ARG A 282 13.90 2.96 -18.50
N GLN A 283 14.09 2.32 -17.35
CA GLN A 283 13.00 1.71 -16.57
C GLN A 283 12.43 2.66 -15.51
N ARG A 284 12.97 3.88 -15.39
CA ARG A 284 12.65 4.82 -14.31
C ARG A 284 11.76 5.97 -14.80
N ALA A 285 10.86 6.42 -13.93
CA ALA A 285 10.18 7.71 -14.06
C ALA A 285 10.99 8.83 -13.38
N PHE A 286 11.19 9.93 -14.08
CA PHE A 286 11.96 11.11 -13.65
C PHE A 286 11.03 12.21 -13.18
N LYS A 287 11.36 12.79 -12.03
CA LYS A 287 10.71 14.02 -11.54
C LYS A 287 11.35 15.21 -12.25
N TRP A 288 10.55 16.20 -12.64
CA TRP A 288 11.07 17.45 -13.20
C TRP A 288 10.31 18.67 -12.67
N ASP A 289 10.91 19.85 -12.79
CA ASP A 289 10.30 21.13 -12.42
C ASP A 289 10.88 22.27 -13.27
N VAL A 290 10.29 23.46 -13.23
CA VAL A 290 10.92 24.68 -13.76
C VAL A 290 12.08 25.13 -12.85
N ALA A 291 13.14 25.63 -13.47
CA ALA A 291 14.37 26.03 -12.79
C ALA A 291 14.16 27.31 -11.94
N GLU A 292 13.37 28.25 -12.45
CA GLU A 292 12.98 29.48 -11.74
C GLU A 292 11.48 29.43 -11.40
N GLY A 293 11.14 29.74 -10.14
CA GLY A 293 9.74 29.74 -9.68
C GLY A 293 9.12 28.35 -9.52
N GLY A 294 9.93 27.28 -9.56
CA GLY A 294 9.48 25.90 -9.39
C GLY A 294 8.96 25.59 -7.99
N GLN A 295 8.31 24.43 -7.84
CA GLN A 295 7.61 24.05 -6.62
C GLN A 295 8.56 23.52 -5.54
N GLY A 296 8.32 23.92 -4.28
CA GLY A 296 8.97 23.39 -3.07
C GLY A 296 10.49 23.59 -2.95
N ASN A 297 11.06 23.08 -1.85
CA ASN A 297 12.49 23.19 -1.56
C ASN A 297 13.29 22.09 -2.29
N LYS A 298 14.23 22.53 -3.14
CA LYS A 298 15.12 21.64 -3.90
C LYS A 298 16.51 21.64 -3.26
N GLN A 299 16.96 20.47 -2.81
CA GLN A 299 18.36 20.29 -2.45
C GLN A 299 19.19 20.26 -3.73
N ALA A 300 19.92 21.34 -4.03
CA ALA A 300 20.63 21.52 -5.30
C ALA A 300 21.46 20.30 -5.75
N LEU A 301 22.02 19.56 -4.80
CA LEU A 301 22.79 18.32 -5.03
C LEU A 301 22.00 17.19 -5.72
N ASN A 302 20.67 17.22 -5.70
CA ASN A 302 19.79 16.19 -6.23
C ASN A 302 19.02 16.64 -7.49
N TRP A 303 19.36 17.80 -8.05
CA TRP A 303 18.67 18.40 -9.19
C TRP A 303 19.66 18.76 -10.29
N VAL A 304 19.42 18.25 -11.50
CA VAL A 304 20.29 18.45 -12.66
C VAL A 304 19.56 19.34 -13.66
N ALA A 305 20.19 20.41 -14.15
CA ALA A 305 19.60 21.27 -15.18
C ALA A 305 19.28 20.44 -16.44
N GLY A 306 18.15 20.71 -17.10
CA GLY A 306 17.67 19.86 -18.20
C GLY A 306 18.65 19.72 -19.36
N ASN A 307 19.32 20.80 -19.74
CA ASN A 307 20.40 20.76 -20.76
C ASN A 307 21.57 19.87 -20.33
N ARG A 308 21.97 19.91 -19.05
CA ARG A 308 23.03 19.05 -18.51
C ARG A 308 22.60 17.59 -18.44
N PHE A 309 21.35 17.34 -18.07
CA PHE A 309 20.78 16.00 -18.00
C PHE A 309 20.81 15.33 -19.38
N ILE A 310 20.33 16.02 -20.42
CA ILE A 310 20.30 15.46 -21.77
C ILE A 310 21.72 15.26 -22.34
N ASP A 311 22.66 16.17 -22.09
CA ASP A 311 24.06 16.00 -22.50
C ASP A 311 24.69 14.74 -21.91
N ILE A 312 24.44 14.46 -20.62
CA ILE A 312 24.95 13.28 -19.93
C ILE A 312 24.30 12.02 -20.50
N VAL A 313 22.98 12.01 -20.69
CA VAL A 313 22.26 10.86 -21.25
C VAL A 313 22.73 10.56 -22.67
N LEU A 314 22.89 11.56 -23.53
CA LEU A 314 23.40 11.38 -24.89
C LEU A 314 24.85 10.85 -24.88
N SER A 315 25.67 11.31 -23.94
CA SER A 315 27.04 10.78 -23.77
C SER A 315 27.05 9.31 -23.35
N LEU A 316 26.15 8.90 -22.45
CA LEU A 316 25.97 7.51 -22.05
C LEU A 316 25.45 6.64 -23.20
N GLU A 317 24.51 7.15 -23.99
CA GLU A 317 24.01 6.46 -25.19
C GLU A 317 25.10 6.28 -26.24
N ALA A 318 25.94 7.30 -26.47
CA ALA A 318 27.08 7.22 -27.37
C ALA A 318 28.16 6.23 -26.91
N ALA A 319 28.37 6.09 -25.59
CA ALA A 319 29.33 5.14 -25.02
C ALA A 319 28.90 3.67 -25.15
N VAL A 320 27.61 3.40 -25.41
CA VAL A 320 27.06 2.05 -25.62
C VAL A 320 27.15 1.63 -27.10
N ILE A 321 27.40 2.56 -28.02
CA ILE A 321 27.61 2.29 -29.45
C ILE A 321 29.12 2.09 -29.69
N PRO A 322 29.60 0.89 -30.06
CA PRO A 322 31.00 0.73 -30.46
C PRO A 322 31.28 1.56 -31.72
N PRO A 323 32.48 2.14 -31.88
CA PRO A 323 32.81 2.93 -33.06
C PRO A 323 32.62 2.06 -34.31
N GLN A 324 31.71 2.48 -35.19
CA GLN A 324 31.61 1.91 -36.53
C GLN A 324 32.92 2.20 -37.26
N ASN A 325 33.53 1.13 -37.76
CA ASN A 325 34.71 1.14 -38.62
C ASN A 325 34.69 2.32 -39.61
N GLN A 326 35.65 3.23 -39.49
CA GLN A 326 36.04 4.05 -40.63
C GLN A 326 36.65 3.11 -41.68
N CYS A 327 36.03 3.12 -42.86
CA CYS A 327 36.51 2.47 -44.05
C CYS A 327 37.99 2.75 -44.31
N ALA A 328 38.65 1.71 -44.81
CA ALA A 328 39.92 1.78 -45.49
C ALA A 328 39.89 2.84 -46.60
N GLU A 329 40.83 3.77 -46.55
CA GLU A 329 41.49 4.34 -47.72
C GLU A 329 42.96 4.60 -47.35
N LYS A 330 43.80 3.59 -47.58
CA LYS A 330 44.99 3.63 -48.44
C LYS A 330 45.72 2.29 -48.41
#